data_AF-A0A5K1JW15-F1
#
_entry.id   AF-A0A5K1JW15-F1
#
_cell.length_a   1.000
_cell.length_b   1.000
_cell.length_c   1.000
_cell.angle_alpha   90.00
_cell.angle_beta   90.00
_cell.angle_gamma   90.00
#
_symmetry.space_group_name_H-M   'P 1'
#
loop_
_entity.id
_entity.type
_entity.pdbx_description
1 polymer ?
#
loop_
_entity_poly.entity_id
_entity_poly.type
_entity_poly.pdbx_seq_one_letter_code
_entity_poly.pdbx_strand_id
1 'polypeptide(L)'
;MSPFAGAGANLALLDALELGLALAALQEDGKLGDADAVAEKVAAFEEGMCAMAGRIAEGANGNLAACVGPNTPEEALKRFAEQMGAAEGGEREG
;
A
#
# COMPACT_ATOMS: atom_id res chain seq x y z
N MET A 1 -3.74 9.87 -2.74
CA MET A 1 -3.51 8.75 -3.68
C MET A 1 -4.64 8.71 -4.69
N SER A 2 -4.37 8.42 -5.96
CA SER A 2 -5.40 8.23 -7.00
C SER A 2 -6.24 6.96 -6.73
N PRO A 3 -7.57 6.94 -6.98
CA PRO A 3 -8.38 5.74 -6.82
C PRO A 3 -8.15 4.69 -7.92
N PHE A 4 -7.37 4.99 -8.96
CA PHE A 4 -7.18 4.15 -10.16
C PHE A 4 -6.38 2.87 -9.92
N ALA A 5 -5.91 2.61 -8.70
CA ALA A 5 -5.40 1.30 -8.27
C ALA A 5 -6.41 0.48 -7.45
N GLY A 6 -7.55 1.06 -7.05
CA GLY A 6 -8.56 0.38 -6.23
C GLY A 6 -8.11 -0.04 -4.82
N ALA A 7 -6.90 0.35 -4.40
CA ALA A 7 -6.26 -0.19 -3.20
C ALA A 7 -6.50 0.63 -1.92
N GLY A 8 -7.10 1.82 -2.00
CA GLY A 8 -7.11 2.79 -0.89
C GLY A 8 -7.67 2.25 0.43
N ALA A 9 -8.83 1.61 0.40
CA ALA A 9 -9.44 1.04 1.62
C ALA A 9 -8.65 -0.14 2.19
N ASN A 10 -8.11 -0.99 1.31
CA ASN A 10 -7.30 -2.15 1.73
C ASN A 10 -5.99 -1.71 2.38
N LEU A 11 -5.35 -0.65 1.86
CA LEU A 11 -4.17 -0.06 2.48
C LEU A 11 -4.50 0.50 3.86
N ALA A 12 -5.58 1.28 4.01
CA ALA A 12 -5.96 1.80 5.32
C ALA A 12 -6.27 0.69 6.34
N LEU A 13 -6.85 -0.43 5.92
CA LEU A 13 -7.08 -1.59 6.79
C LEU A 13 -5.78 -2.28 7.18
N LEU A 14 -4.82 -2.39 6.26
CA LEU A 14 -3.49 -2.93 6.54
C LEU A 14 -2.75 -2.02 7.54
N ASP A 15 -2.76 -0.71 7.31
CA ASP A 15 -2.15 0.29 8.19
C ASP A 15 -2.71 0.17 9.63
N ALA A 16 -4.03 0.03 9.75
CA ALA A 16 -4.69 -0.15 11.05
C ALA A 16 -4.30 -1.46 11.74
N LEU A 17 -4.16 -2.56 10.98
CA LEU A 17 -3.73 -3.85 11.51
C LEU A 17 -2.29 -3.80 12.01
N GLU A 18 -1.36 -3.29 11.19
CA GLU A 18 0.06 -3.23 11.51
C GLU A 18 0.33 -2.31 12.71
N LEU A 19 -0.29 -1.13 12.74
CA LEU A 19 -0.20 -0.23 13.89
C LEU A 19 -0.82 -0.87 15.15
N GLY A 20 -1.98 -1.52 15.01
CA GLY A 20 -2.63 -2.22 16.12
C GLY A 20 -1.75 -3.30 16.74
N LEU A 21 -1.07 -4.10 15.91
CA LEU A 21 -0.11 -5.11 16.36
C LEU A 21 1.11 -4.48 17.05
N ALA A 22 1.65 -3.38 16.52
CA ALA A 22 2.76 -2.67 17.14
C ALA A 22 2.41 -2.15 18.55
N LEU A 23 1.22 -1.59 18.71
CA LEU A 23 0.71 -1.12 20.01
C LEU A 23 0.40 -2.27 20.96
N ALA A 24 -0.14 -3.38 20.46
CA ALA A 24 -0.38 -4.58 21.27
C ALA A 24 0.92 -5.16 21.83
N ALA A 25 2.00 -5.20 21.03
CA ALA A 25 3.31 -5.63 21.50
C ALA A 25 3.85 -4.73 22.63
N LEU A 26 3.67 -3.40 22.52
CA LEU A 26 4.01 -2.48 23.60
C LEU A 26 3.18 -2.71 24.87
N GLN A 27 1.92 -3.07 24.72
CA GLN A 27 1.05 -3.40 25.85
C GLN A 27 1.53 -4.67 26.57
N GLU A 28 1.91 -5.71 25.83
CA GLU A 28 2.47 -6.95 26.38
C GLU A 28 3.80 -6.69 27.11
N ASP A 29 4.63 -5.81 26.57
CA ASP A 29 5.90 -5.39 27.19
C ASP A 29 5.71 -4.43 28.38
N GLY A 30 4.47 -4.00 28.67
CA GLY A 30 4.16 -3.02 29.72
C GLY A 30 4.64 -1.60 29.42
N LYS A 31 4.96 -1.30 28.15
CA LYS A 31 5.54 -0.04 27.68
C LYS A 31 4.55 0.88 26.96
N LEU A 32 3.27 0.51 26.87
CA LEU A 32 2.28 1.34 26.17
C LEU A 32 2.12 2.75 26.81
N GLY A 33 2.41 2.90 28.10
CA GLY A 33 2.41 4.19 28.78
C GLY A 33 3.70 5.02 28.62
N ASP A 34 4.74 4.45 28.02
CA ASP A 34 6.01 5.12 27.76
C ASP A 34 5.94 5.82 26.40
N ALA A 35 5.89 7.16 26.45
CA ALA A 35 5.75 7.99 25.25
C ALA A 35 6.93 7.82 24.27
N ASP A 36 8.15 7.60 24.78
CA ASP A 36 9.33 7.44 23.94
C ASP A 36 9.30 6.07 23.23
N ALA A 37 8.93 5.01 23.97
CA ALA A 37 8.75 3.67 23.39
C ALA A 37 7.61 3.62 22.35
N VAL A 38 6.51 4.34 22.60
CA VAL A 38 5.42 4.49 21.64
C VAL A 38 5.89 5.24 20.40
N ALA A 39 6.59 6.37 20.56
CA ALA A 39 7.09 7.16 19.43
C ALA A 39 8.06 6.37 18.55
N GLU A 40 8.98 5.60 19.16
CA GLU A 40 9.91 4.73 18.44
C GLU A 40 9.16 3.67 17.61
N LYS A 41 8.14 3.02 18.20
CA LYS A 41 7.36 2.01 17.49
C LYS A 41 6.49 2.57 16.38
N VAL A 42 5.87 3.73 16.59
CA VAL A 42 5.09 4.41 15.54
C VAL A 42 6.01 4.83 14.39
N ALA A 43 7.20 5.38 14.67
CA ALA A 43 8.15 5.76 13.63
C ALA A 43 8.56 4.55 12.76
N ALA A 44 8.86 3.41 13.38
CA ALA A 44 9.18 2.18 12.65
C ALA A 44 8.02 1.67 11.79
N PHE A 45 6.78 1.79 12.28
CA PHE A 45 5.58 1.49 11.49
C PHE A 45 5.43 2.45 10.29
N GLU A 46 5.58 3.76 10.52
CA GLU A 46 5.43 4.79 9.50
C GLU A 46 6.44 4.63 8.36
N GLU A 47 7.68 4.23 8.65
CA GLU A 47 8.69 3.95 7.62
C GLU A 47 8.24 2.84 6.66
N GLY A 48 7.72 1.72 7.20
CA GLY A 48 7.20 0.61 6.41
C GLY A 48 5.95 0.98 5.61
N MET A 49 4.99 1.63 6.29
CA MET A 49 3.73 2.11 5.71
C MET A 49 3.98 3.08 4.55
N CYS A 50 4.84 4.09 4.75
CA CYS A 50 5.15 5.10 3.73
C CYS A 50 5.82 4.48 2.50
N ALA A 51 6.76 3.54 2.69
CA ALA A 51 7.43 2.87 1.60
C ALA A 51 6.44 2.02 0.76
N MET A 52 5.49 1.34 1.40
CA MET A 52 4.45 0.58 0.70
C MET A 52 3.45 1.49 -0.02
N ALA A 53 2.92 2.50 0.68
CA ALA A 53 1.95 3.45 0.14
C ALA A 53 2.53 4.21 -1.08
N GLY A 54 3.83 4.53 -1.06
CA GLY A 54 4.54 5.15 -2.19
C GLY A 54 4.49 4.30 -3.45
N ARG A 55 4.83 3.01 -3.36
CA ARG A 55 4.79 2.08 -4.52
C ARG A 55 3.39 1.97 -5.12
N ILE A 56 2.36 1.88 -4.27
CA ILE A 56 0.98 1.78 -4.74
C ILE A 56 0.51 3.11 -5.35
N ALA A 57 0.92 4.25 -4.78
CA ALA A 57 0.62 5.57 -5.33
C ALA A 57 1.22 5.78 -6.72
N GLU A 58 2.46 5.35 -6.94
CA GLU A 58 3.10 5.38 -8.27
C GLU A 58 2.30 4.58 -9.30
N GLY A 59 1.92 3.34 -8.96
CA GLY A 59 1.07 2.51 -9.81
C GLY A 59 -0.29 3.16 -10.11
N ALA A 60 -0.94 3.74 -9.09
CA ALA A 60 -2.22 4.42 -9.22
C ALA A 60 -2.15 5.68 -10.10
N ASN A 61 -1.06 6.42 -10.03
CA ASN A 61 -0.82 7.60 -10.88
C ASN A 61 -0.54 7.19 -12.33
N GLY A 62 0.21 6.10 -12.55
CA GLY A 62 0.40 5.53 -13.88
C GLY A 62 -0.92 5.04 -14.50
N ASN A 63 -1.78 4.41 -13.70
CA ASN A 63 -3.12 4.00 -14.14
C ASN A 63 -4.00 5.21 -14.48
N LEU A 64 -3.95 6.27 -13.66
CA LEU A 64 -4.66 7.51 -13.93
C LEU A 64 -4.24 8.10 -15.29
N ALA A 65 -2.93 8.26 -15.52
CA ALA A 65 -2.41 8.84 -16.75
C ALA A 65 -2.88 8.09 -18.01
N ALA A 66 -2.91 6.76 -17.98
CA ALA A 66 -3.37 5.94 -19.10
C ALA A 66 -4.89 6.05 -19.35
N CYS A 67 -5.68 6.30 -18.29
CA CYS A 67 -7.14 6.35 -18.37
C CYS A 67 -7.72 7.74 -18.72
N VAL A 68 -6.96 8.81 -18.53
CA VAL A 68 -7.42 10.19 -18.82
C VAL A 68 -6.49 10.96 -19.76
N GLY A 69 -5.53 10.27 -20.37
CA GLY A 69 -4.51 10.85 -21.25
C GLY A 69 -5.04 11.13 -22.67
N PRO A 70 -4.29 11.89 -23.48
CA PRO A 70 -4.68 12.23 -24.85
C PRO A 70 -4.73 11.00 -25.79
N ASN A 71 -4.08 9.89 -25.40
CA ASN A 71 -3.99 8.64 -26.18
C ASN A 71 -4.94 7.53 -25.64
N THR A 72 -5.86 7.89 -24.74
CA THR A 72 -6.93 6.97 -24.31
C THR A 72 -7.92 6.77 -25.49
N PRO A 73 -8.40 5.54 -25.78
CA PRO A 73 -8.36 4.34 -24.94
C PRO A 73 -7.19 3.37 -25.19
N GLU A 74 -6.37 3.57 -26.22
CA GLU A 74 -5.36 2.59 -26.64
C GLU A 74 -4.27 2.36 -25.57
N GLU A 75 -3.80 3.42 -24.92
CA GLU A 75 -2.85 3.30 -23.80
C GLU A 75 -3.42 2.56 -22.60
N ALA A 76 -4.71 2.76 -22.28
CA ALA A 76 -5.38 2.06 -21.20
C ALA A 76 -5.47 0.55 -21.50
N LEU A 77 -5.88 0.18 -22.71
CA LEU A 77 -5.97 -1.22 -23.14
C LEU A 77 -4.61 -1.93 -23.10
N LYS A 78 -3.56 -1.26 -23.56
CA LYS A 78 -2.18 -1.80 -23.50
C LYS A 78 -1.76 -2.05 -22.06
N ARG A 79 -2.00 -1.10 -21.16
CA ARG A 79 -1.66 -1.22 -19.74
C ARG A 79 -2.43 -2.33 -19.03
N PHE A 80 -3.72 -2.52 -19.36
CA PHE A 80 -4.50 -3.65 -18.86
C PHE A 80 -3.95 -5.00 -19.35
N ALA A 81 -3.56 -5.09 -20.62
CA ALA A 81 -2.96 -6.31 -21.18
C ALA A 81 -1.62 -6.65 -20.50
N GLU A 82 -0.76 -5.65 -20.23
CA GLU A 82 0.49 -5.82 -19.50
C GLU A 82 0.27 -6.32 -18.07
N GLN A 83 -0.74 -5.79 -17.36
CA GLN A 83 -1.08 -6.23 -16.00
C GLN A 83 -1.69 -7.63 -15.95
N MET A 84 -2.54 -7.99 -16.91
CA MET A 84 -3.12 -9.34 -16.99
C MET A 84 -2.11 -10.39 -17.45
N GLY A 85 -1.23 -10.06 -18.40
CA GLY A 85 -0.15 -10.96 -18.83
C GLY A 85 0.89 -11.23 -17.73
N ALA A 86 1.11 -10.28 -16.81
CA ALA A 86 1.95 -10.49 -15.63
C ALA A 86 1.30 -11.41 -14.58
N ALA A 87 -0.03 -11.54 -14.56
CA ALA A 87 -0.75 -12.38 -13.61
C ALA A 87 -0.70 -13.89 -13.94
N GLU A 88 -0.39 -14.26 -15.19
CA GLU A 88 -0.27 -15.67 -15.61
C GLU A 88 1.07 -16.32 -15.19
N GLY A 89 2.06 -15.54 -14.71
CA GLY A 89 3.38 -16.03 -14.31
C GLY A 89 3.66 -16.08 -12.81
N GLY A 90 2.68 -15.74 -11.96
CA GLY A 90 2.83 -15.73 -10.50
C GLY A 90 2.31 -17.03 -9.87
N GLU A 91 3.20 -18.01 -9.67
CA GLU A 91 2.92 -19.16 -8.80
C GLU A 91 2.53 -18.65 -7.40
N ARG A 92 1.32 -19.00 -6.96
CA ARG A 92 0.94 -18.92 -5.55
C ARG A 92 1.73 -19.99 -4.81
N GLU A 93 2.86 -19.63 -4.21
CA GLU A 93 3.44 -20.43 -3.13
C GLU A 93 2.58 -20.22 -1.88
N GLY A 94 1.87 -21.28 -1.50
CA GLY A 94 1.21 -21.42 -0.20
C GLY A 94 2.08 -22.22 0.77
#